data_AF-A0A1W9H381-F1
#
_entry.id   AF-A0A1W9H381-F1
#
_cell.length_a   1.000
_cell.length_b   1.000
_cell.length_c   1.000
_cell.angle_alpha   90.00
_cell.angle_beta   90.00
_cell.angle_gamma   90.00
#
_symmetry.space_group_name_H-M   'P 1'
#
loop_
_entity.id
_entity.type
_entity.pdbx_description
1 polymer ?
#
loop_
_entity_poly.entity_id
_entity_poly.type
_entity_poly.pdbx_seq_one_letter_code
_entity_poly.pdbx_strand_id
1 'polypeptide(L)'
;MSTVDRRSRFFVHRIQRGYAAWIGLLLFLYSALFFTMAFYGVHLKPVIALYTSDVLEERQAAAEEMLALSKTVWVAVPVLFFGSVIFSLVVTRRVAGPLSRLDESLQQWARGNLRWRMRFRSSDRLDELADNANCALENIEQSFDEIQHQARALREVLQKLEEIEPARVKEAREALDEITGTLQRFDFRTAAAGPGRMS
;
A
#
# COMPACT_ATOMS: atom_id res chain seq x y z
N MET A 1 -20.68 11.35 -26.01
CA MET A 1 -19.99 10.06 -26.25
C MET A 1 -18.67 10.10 -25.49
N SER A 2 -18.58 9.42 -24.35
CA SER A 2 -17.33 9.26 -23.60
C SER A 2 -17.44 8.01 -22.73
N THR A 3 -17.14 6.88 -23.35
CA THR A 3 -16.91 5.59 -22.70
C THR A 3 -15.52 5.61 -22.05
N VAL A 4 -15.35 6.42 -21.01
CA VAL A 4 -14.09 6.46 -20.25
C VAL A 4 -14.32 5.73 -18.93
N ASP A 5 -13.74 4.52 -18.91
CA ASP A 5 -13.11 3.93 -17.75
C ASP A 5 -13.96 3.21 -16.69
N ARG A 6 -14.67 2.18 -17.14
CA ARG A 6 -15.12 1.06 -16.26
C ARG A 6 -14.11 -0.10 -16.21
N ARG A 7 -13.03 -0.06 -16.99
CA ARG A 7 -12.03 -1.14 -17.09
C ARG A 7 -10.90 -1.03 -16.06
N SER A 8 -10.50 0.16 -15.60
CA SER A 8 -9.41 0.31 -14.63
C SER A 8 -9.70 -0.29 -13.25
N ARG A 9 -10.97 -0.23 -12.79
CA ARG A 9 -11.38 -0.78 -11.47
C ARG A 9 -11.18 -2.29 -11.33
N PHE A 10 -11.19 -3.04 -12.44
CA PHE A 10 -11.02 -4.50 -12.41
C PHE A 10 -9.55 -4.94 -12.40
N PHE A 11 -8.63 -4.10 -12.88
CA PHE A 11 -7.22 -4.47 -13.02
C PHE A 11 -6.46 -4.41 -11.69
N VAL A 12 -6.77 -3.42 -10.85
CA VAL A 12 -6.01 -3.19 -9.60
C VAL A 12 -6.21 -4.33 -8.60
N HIS A 13 -7.41 -4.91 -8.55
CA HIS A 13 -7.73 -6.03 -7.65
C HIS A 13 -6.98 -7.34 -7.99
N ARG A 14 -6.61 -7.56 -9.26
CA ARG A 14 -5.94 -8.81 -9.69
C ARG A 14 -4.43 -8.73 -9.45
N ILE A 15 -3.85 -7.55 -9.59
CA ILE A 15 -2.43 -7.28 -9.36
C ILE A 15 -2.10 -7.25 -7.85
N GLN A 16 -2.95 -6.63 -7.01
CA GLN A 16 -2.77 -6.63 -5.54
C GLN A 16 -2.78 -8.04 -4.93
N ARG A 17 -3.65 -8.95 -5.41
CA ARG A 17 -3.64 -10.35 -4.95
C ARG A 17 -2.38 -11.09 -5.37
N GLY A 18 -1.85 -10.78 -6.56
CA GLY A 18 -0.59 -11.33 -7.05
C GLY A 18 0.58 -10.91 -6.16
N TYR A 19 0.73 -9.61 -5.87
CA TYR A 19 1.81 -9.10 -5.02
C TYR A 19 1.68 -9.55 -3.55
N ALA A 20 0.46 -9.58 -3.00
CA ALA A 20 0.23 -10.08 -1.64
C ALA A 20 0.61 -11.57 -1.51
N ALA A 21 0.31 -12.38 -2.54
CA ALA A 21 0.74 -13.78 -2.61
C ALA A 21 2.25 -13.91 -2.79
N TRP A 22 2.88 -13.07 -3.62
CA TRP A 22 4.34 -13.05 -3.80
C TRP A 22 5.10 -12.63 -2.54
N ILE A 23 4.62 -11.61 -1.82
CA ILE A 23 5.21 -11.19 -0.54
C ILE A 23 5.03 -12.28 0.52
N GLY A 24 3.84 -12.90 0.59
CA GLY A 24 3.58 -14.03 1.48
C GLY A 24 4.48 -15.24 1.17
N LEU A 25 4.69 -15.54 -0.11
CA LEU A 25 5.58 -16.59 -0.59
C LEU A 25 7.03 -16.27 -0.26
N LEU A 26 7.48 -15.04 -0.49
CA LEU A 26 8.85 -14.62 -0.22
C LEU A 26 9.16 -14.65 1.28
N LEU A 27 8.22 -14.21 2.13
CA LEU A 27 8.31 -14.32 3.58
C LEU A 27 8.29 -15.77 4.07
N PHE A 28 7.46 -16.62 3.45
CA PHE A 28 7.45 -18.06 3.73
C PHE A 28 8.80 -18.69 3.38
N LEU A 29 9.36 -18.33 2.22
CA LEU A 29 10.66 -18.82 1.76
C LEU A 29 11.80 -18.33 2.68
N TYR A 30 11.75 -17.08 3.12
CA TYR A 30 12.72 -16.51 4.06
C TYR A 30 12.64 -17.19 5.43
N SER A 31 11.41 -17.44 5.92
CA SER A 31 11.19 -18.17 7.17
C SER A 31 11.69 -19.61 7.05
N ALA A 32 11.37 -20.29 5.94
CA ALA A 32 11.84 -21.65 5.67
C ALA A 32 13.38 -21.71 5.60
N LEU A 33 14.03 -20.75 4.94
CA LEU A 33 15.49 -20.65 4.85
C LEU A 33 16.13 -20.39 6.23
N PHE A 34 15.56 -19.48 7.02
CA PHE A 34 16.03 -19.22 8.38
C PHE A 34 15.88 -20.46 9.26
N PHE A 35 14.77 -21.20 9.11
CA PHE A 35 14.54 -22.44 9.86
C PHE A 35 15.45 -23.58 9.42
N THR A 36 15.69 -23.77 8.12
CA THR A 36 16.67 -24.76 7.66
C THR A 36 18.06 -24.42 8.15
N MET A 37 18.45 -23.14 8.16
CA MET A 37 19.73 -22.69 8.71
C MET A 37 19.85 -23.00 10.21
N ALA A 38 18.83 -22.65 11.01
CA ALA A 38 18.82 -22.92 12.46
C ALA A 38 18.85 -24.42 12.76
N PHE A 39 18.12 -25.22 11.97
CA PHE A 39 18.09 -26.67 12.08
C PHE A 39 19.46 -27.29 11.76
N TYR A 40 20.05 -26.95 10.62
CA TYR A 40 21.36 -27.45 10.23
C TYR A 40 22.46 -27.04 11.22
N GLY A 41 22.39 -25.82 11.78
CA GLY A 41 23.36 -25.35 12.79
C GLY A 41 23.40 -26.23 14.05
N VAL A 42 22.24 -26.69 14.54
CA VAL A 42 22.17 -27.55 15.73
C VAL A 42 22.63 -28.98 15.43
N HIS A 43 22.36 -29.50 14.24
CA HIS A 43 22.77 -30.86 13.84
C HIS A 43 24.22 -30.97 13.33
N LEU A 44 24.89 -29.85 13.05
CA LEU A 44 26.23 -29.84 12.47
C LEU A 44 27.27 -30.50 13.40
N LYS A 45 27.24 -30.17 14.70
CA LYS A 45 28.21 -30.67 15.69
C LYS A 45 28.22 -32.20 15.81
N PRO A 46 27.09 -32.87 16.10
CA PRO A 46 27.09 -34.32 16.28
C PRO A 46 27.34 -35.09 14.98
N VAL A 47 26.92 -34.58 13.81
CA VAL A 47 27.20 -35.22 12.51
C VAL A 47 28.68 -35.19 12.17
N ILE A 48 29.35 -34.06 12.41
CA ILE A 48 30.81 -33.95 12.21
C ILE A 48 31.53 -34.91 13.15
N ALA A 49 31.17 -34.92 14.45
CA ALA A 49 31.76 -35.83 15.42
C ALA A 49 31.56 -37.32 15.01
N LEU A 50 30.40 -37.71 14.50
CA LEU A 50 30.14 -39.08 14.08
C LEU A 50 31.05 -39.55 12.93
N TYR A 51 31.39 -38.65 11.98
CA TYR A 51 32.20 -38.98 10.80
C TYR A 51 33.71 -38.73 10.97
N THR A 52 34.12 -37.85 11.88
CA THR A 52 35.55 -37.50 12.07
C THR A 52 36.21 -38.13 13.28
N SER A 53 35.44 -38.63 14.26
CA SER A 53 36.03 -39.30 15.43
C SER A 53 36.46 -40.73 15.08
N ASP A 54 37.69 -41.11 15.37
CA ASP A 54 38.17 -42.51 15.22
C ASP A 54 37.86 -43.38 16.45
N VAL A 55 37.49 -42.75 17.57
CA VAL A 55 37.23 -43.38 18.85
C VAL A 55 35.76 -43.83 18.96
N LEU A 56 35.56 -45.10 19.35
CA LEU A 56 34.23 -45.73 19.40
C LEU A 56 33.30 -45.06 20.43
N GLU A 57 33.85 -44.58 21.55
CA GLU A 57 33.08 -43.88 22.60
C GLU A 57 32.57 -42.51 22.15
N GLU A 58 33.37 -41.73 21.42
CA GLU A 58 32.94 -40.43 20.86
C GLU A 58 31.86 -40.62 19.78
N ARG A 59 31.94 -41.70 18.99
CA ARG A 59 30.87 -42.08 18.04
C ARG A 59 29.58 -42.47 18.74
N GLN A 60 29.66 -43.19 19.85
CA GLN A 60 28.48 -43.58 20.63
C GLN A 60 27.80 -42.37 21.28
N ALA A 61 28.57 -41.46 21.88
CA ALA A 61 28.05 -40.22 22.45
C ALA A 61 27.37 -39.32 21.39
N ALA A 62 27.98 -39.19 20.20
CA ALA A 62 27.39 -38.45 19.09
C ALA A 62 26.11 -39.10 18.53
N ALA A 63 26.04 -40.44 18.52
CA ALA A 63 24.86 -41.18 18.08
C ALA A 63 23.68 -41.03 19.07
N GLU A 64 23.96 -41.05 20.37
CA GLU A 64 22.95 -40.77 21.41
C GLU A 64 22.43 -39.33 21.33
N GLU A 65 23.32 -38.35 21.14
CA GLU A 65 22.91 -36.96 20.91
C GLU A 65 22.07 -36.81 19.62
N MET A 66 22.43 -37.47 18.52
CA MET A 66 21.62 -37.49 17.30
C MET A 66 20.24 -38.11 17.52
N LEU A 67 20.14 -39.20 18.29
CA LEU A 67 18.87 -39.85 18.61
C LEU A 67 17.98 -38.96 19.47
N ALA A 68 18.53 -38.31 20.49
CA ALA A 68 17.80 -37.38 21.34
C ALA A 68 17.29 -36.16 20.55
N LEU A 69 18.13 -35.60 19.68
CA LEU A 69 17.74 -34.52 18.78
C LEU A 69 16.66 -34.98 17.80
N SER A 70 16.80 -36.17 17.19
CA SER A 70 15.86 -36.70 16.20
C SER A 70 14.42 -36.77 16.73
N LYS A 71 14.23 -37.15 18.00
CA LYS A 71 12.92 -37.21 18.64
C LYS A 71 12.27 -35.82 18.77
N THR A 72 13.08 -34.78 18.95
CA THR A 72 12.64 -33.39 19.00
C THR A 72 12.34 -32.86 17.59
N VAL A 73 13.10 -33.29 16.57
CA VAL A 73 12.92 -32.90 15.16
C VAL A 73 11.52 -33.24 14.64
N TRP A 74 11.02 -34.44 14.92
CA TRP A 74 9.71 -34.88 14.43
C TRP A 74 8.54 -34.02 14.93
N VAL A 75 8.69 -33.38 16.10
CA VAL A 75 7.71 -32.42 16.63
C VAL A 75 8.01 -31.00 16.13
N ALA A 76 9.28 -30.63 15.99
CA ALA A 76 9.68 -29.32 15.50
C ALA A 76 9.24 -29.09 14.05
N VAL A 77 9.40 -30.06 13.15
CA VAL A 77 9.09 -29.89 11.72
C VAL A 77 7.63 -29.47 11.47
N PRO A 78 6.60 -30.14 12.01
CA PRO A 78 5.22 -29.70 11.86
C PRO A 78 4.97 -28.34 12.49
N VAL A 79 5.46 -28.10 13.71
CA VAL A 79 5.25 -26.84 14.43
C VAL A 79 5.83 -25.67 13.65
N LEU A 80 7.02 -25.83 13.08
CA LEU A 80 7.69 -24.81 12.27
C LEU A 80 7.00 -24.61 10.92
N PHE A 81 6.57 -25.70 10.27
CA PHE A 81 5.82 -25.62 9.02
C PHE A 81 4.50 -24.87 9.21
N PHE A 82 3.67 -25.30 10.15
CA PHE A 82 2.39 -24.63 10.44
C PHE A 82 2.60 -23.21 10.98
N GLY A 83 3.63 -23.00 11.81
CA GLY A 83 4.01 -21.67 12.29
C GLY A 83 4.36 -20.71 11.15
N SER A 84 5.17 -21.14 10.18
CA SER A 84 5.52 -20.35 9.00
C SER A 84 4.31 -20.04 8.11
N VAL A 85 3.44 -21.03 7.88
CA VAL A 85 2.20 -20.84 7.12
C VAL A 85 1.27 -19.84 7.80
N ILE A 86 1.03 -19.99 9.11
CA ILE A 86 0.19 -19.07 9.89
C ILE A 86 0.80 -17.67 9.89
N PHE A 87 2.11 -17.56 10.13
CA PHE A 87 2.81 -16.28 10.15
C PHE A 87 2.72 -15.56 8.80
N SER A 88 2.99 -16.26 7.70
CA SER A 88 2.86 -15.73 6.34
C SER A 88 1.43 -15.23 6.08
N LEU A 89 0.41 -16.05 6.40
CA LEU A 89 -1.00 -15.65 6.24
C LEU A 89 -1.37 -14.41 7.05
N VAL A 90 -0.90 -14.32 8.30
CA VAL A 90 -1.16 -13.18 9.19
C VAL A 90 -0.52 -11.91 8.63
N VAL A 91 0.75 -11.96 8.22
CA VAL A 91 1.45 -10.81 7.67
C VAL A 91 0.82 -10.37 6.35
N THR A 92 0.53 -11.30 5.43
CA THR A 92 -0.13 -10.99 4.16
C THR A 92 -1.47 -10.29 4.38
N ARG A 93 -2.31 -10.77 5.32
CA ARG A 93 -3.59 -10.12 5.63
C ARG A 93 -3.41 -8.73 6.24
N ARG A 94 -2.40 -8.54 7.09
CA ARG A 94 -2.12 -7.26 7.74
C ARG A 94 -1.61 -6.20 6.77
N VAL A 95 -0.88 -6.58 5.72
CA VAL A 95 -0.34 -5.64 4.71
C VAL A 95 -1.33 -5.37 3.59
N ALA A 96 -2.10 -6.37 3.16
CA ALA A 96 -3.05 -6.21 2.05
C ALA A 96 -4.19 -5.22 2.36
N GLY A 97 -4.66 -5.17 3.61
CA GLY A 97 -5.71 -4.26 4.04
C GLY A 97 -5.35 -2.78 3.85
N PRO A 98 -4.25 -2.29 4.45
CA PRO A 98 -3.77 -0.93 4.26
C PRO A 98 -3.53 -0.58 2.79
N LEU A 99 -2.92 -1.50 2.02
CA LEU A 99 -2.61 -1.25 0.62
C LEU A 99 -3.88 -1.06 -0.23
N SER A 100 -4.95 -1.79 0.08
CA SER A 100 -6.26 -1.60 -0.56
C SER A 100 -6.84 -0.22 -0.25
N ARG A 101 -6.73 0.26 1.00
CA ARG A 101 -7.22 1.59 1.39
C ARG A 101 -6.42 2.73 0.77
N LEU A 102 -5.11 2.53 0.64
CA LEU A 102 -4.23 3.45 -0.07
C LEU A 102 -4.67 3.58 -1.53
N ASP A 103 -4.86 2.45 -2.21
CA ASP A 103 -5.33 2.42 -3.60
C ASP A 103 -6.71 3.07 -3.78
N GLU A 104 -7.66 2.77 -2.88
CA GLU A 104 -8.97 3.43 -2.89
C GLU A 104 -8.85 4.95 -2.77
N SER A 105 -7.97 5.44 -1.89
CA SER A 105 -7.77 6.88 -1.70
C SER A 105 -7.14 7.53 -2.93
N LEU A 106 -6.12 6.89 -3.51
CA LEU A 106 -5.49 7.35 -4.75
C LEU A 106 -6.49 7.37 -5.91
N GLN A 107 -7.37 6.37 -6.01
CA GLN A 107 -8.42 6.35 -7.02
C GLN A 107 -9.44 7.48 -6.85
N GLN A 108 -9.77 7.88 -5.62
CA GLN A 108 -10.64 9.03 -5.37
C GLN A 108 -9.98 10.33 -5.84
N TRP A 109 -8.70 10.53 -5.50
CA TRP A 109 -7.94 11.71 -5.94
C TRP A 109 -7.75 11.75 -7.45
N ALA A 110 -7.47 10.62 -8.08
CA ALA A 110 -7.37 10.51 -9.55
C ALA A 110 -8.68 10.82 -10.27
N ARG A 111 -9.83 10.61 -9.61
CA ARG A 111 -11.16 11.01 -10.12
C ARG A 111 -11.49 12.49 -9.84
N GLY A 112 -10.57 13.24 -9.23
CA GLY A 112 -10.74 14.64 -8.90
C GLY A 112 -11.42 14.91 -7.55
N ASN A 113 -11.72 13.88 -6.74
CA ASN A 113 -12.29 14.07 -5.41
C ASN A 113 -11.20 14.37 -4.39
N LEU A 114 -10.76 15.63 -4.36
CA LEU A 114 -9.70 16.09 -3.44
C LEU A 114 -10.19 16.23 -1.99
N ARG A 115 -11.50 16.18 -1.74
CA ARG A 115 -12.05 16.17 -0.37
C ARG A 115 -11.88 14.84 0.35
N TRP A 116 -11.57 13.76 -0.38
CA TRP A 116 -11.35 12.46 0.21
C TRP A 116 -10.10 12.47 1.09
N ARG A 117 -10.26 12.16 2.38
CA ARG A 117 -9.14 12.08 3.32
C ARG A 117 -8.73 10.63 3.56
N MET A 118 -7.44 10.38 3.45
CA MET A 118 -6.84 9.08 3.71
C MET A 118 -6.92 8.76 5.21
N ARG A 119 -7.38 7.56 5.55
CA ARG A 119 -7.45 7.07 6.94
C ARG A 119 -7.10 5.58 7.03
N PHE A 120 -6.09 5.25 7.84
CA PHE A 120 -5.75 3.88 8.19
C PHE A 120 -6.41 3.47 9.51
N ARG A 121 -6.34 2.18 9.84
CA ARG A 121 -6.72 1.71 11.18
C ARG A 121 -5.51 1.88 12.11
N SER A 122 -5.75 2.11 13.39
CA SER A 122 -4.69 2.23 14.41
C SER A 122 -3.77 1.00 14.46
N SER A 123 -4.26 -0.18 14.05
CA SER A 123 -3.48 -1.42 13.95
C SER A 123 -2.38 -1.40 12.89
N ASP A 124 -2.50 -0.50 11.91
CA ASP A 124 -1.69 -0.49 10.69
C ASP A 124 -0.41 0.33 10.88
N ARG A 125 -0.35 1.20 11.91
CA ARG A 125 0.79 2.09 12.22
C ARG A 125 1.24 2.95 11.03
N LEU A 126 0.30 3.33 10.17
CA LEU A 126 0.53 4.20 8.99
C LEU A 126 -0.15 5.56 9.15
N ASP A 127 -0.46 5.97 10.37
CA ASP A 127 -1.18 7.21 10.66
C ASP A 127 -0.37 8.44 10.17
N GLU A 128 0.95 8.44 10.38
CA GLU A 128 1.84 9.49 9.88
C GLU A 128 1.82 9.62 8.34
N LEU A 129 1.70 8.49 7.62
CA LEU A 129 1.58 8.51 6.16
C LEU A 129 0.24 9.12 5.73
N ALA A 130 -0.86 8.77 6.42
CA ALA A 130 -2.16 9.38 6.16
C ALA A 130 -2.13 10.88 6.45
N ASP A 131 -1.52 11.30 7.56
CA ASP A 131 -1.42 12.70 7.97
C ASP A 131 -0.61 13.51 6.95
N ASN A 132 0.56 13.02 6.55
CA ASN A 132 1.39 13.66 5.54
C ASN A 132 0.66 13.77 4.18
N ALA A 133 -0.05 12.72 3.77
CA ALA A 133 -0.79 12.73 2.52
C ALA A 133 -2.00 13.68 2.57
N ASN A 134 -2.70 13.75 3.71
CA ASN A 134 -3.81 14.67 3.92
C ASN A 134 -3.33 16.13 3.96
N CYS A 135 -2.18 16.41 4.58
CA CYS A 135 -1.56 17.74 4.61
C CYS A 135 -1.15 18.19 3.19
N ALA A 136 -0.56 17.29 2.40
CA ALA A 136 -0.28 17.58 0.99
C ALA A 136 -1.55 17.90 0.21
N LEU A 137 -2.64 17.17 0.47
CA LEU A 137 -3.93 17.41 -0.17
C LEU A 137 -4.56 18.74 0.23
N GLU A 138 -4.43 19.14 1.50
CA GLU A 138 -4.86 20.47 1.99
C GLU A 138 -4.12 21.60 1.29
N ASN A 139 -2.80 21.49 1.13
CA ASN A 139 -2.02 22.50 0.41
C ASN A 139 -2.43 22.60 -1.07
N ILE A 140 -2.79 21.47 -1.69
CA ILE A 140 -3.34 21.44 -3.04
C ILE A 140 -4.70 22.13 -3.04
N GLU A 141 -5.64 21.78 -2.15
CA GLU A 141 -6.95 22.43 -2.04
C GLU A 141 -6.81 23.95 -1.91
N GLN A 142 -5.93 24.43 -1.03
CA GLN A 142 -5.69 25.86 -0.83
C GLN A 142 -5.15 26.54 -2.10
N SER A 143 -4.19 25.92 -2.79
CA SER A 143 -3.65 26.46 -4.05
C SER A 143 -4.73 26.60 -5.13
N PHE A 144 -5.65 25.63 -5.21
CA PHE A 144 -6.77 25.70 -6.15
C PHE A 144 -7.78 26.79 -5.79
N ASP A 145 -8.07 26.98 -4.51
CA ASP A 145 -8.94 28.06 -4.03
C ASP A 145 -8.35 29.44 -4.35
N GLU A 146 -7.04 29.61 -4.17
CA GLU A 146 -6.32 30.84 -4.54
C GLU A 146 -6.40 31.11 -6.05
N ILE A 147 -6.18 30.09 -6.90
CA ILE A 147 -6.31 30.23 -8.35
C ILE A 147 -7.75 30.61 -8.73
N GLN A 148 -8.77 29.99 -8.11
CA GLN A 148 -10.17 30.37 -8.36
C GLN A 148 -10.46 31.81 -7.96
N HIS A 149 -9.93 32.26 -6.82
CA HIS A 149 -10.10 33.64 -6.38
C HIS A 149 -9.46 34.62 -7.38
N GLN A 150 -8.23 34.35 -7.81
CA GLN A 150 -7.54 35.16 -8.82
C GLN A 150 -8.28 35.16 -10.17
N ALA A 151 -8.79 34.00 -10.60
CA ALA A 151 -9.56 33.89 -11.83
C ALA A 151 -10.85 34.73 -11.78
N ARG A 152 -11.56 34.75 -10.65
CA ARG A 152 -12.76 35.61 -10.47
C ARG A 152 -12.41 37.09 -10.50
N ALA A 153 -11.36 37.50 -9.79
CA ALA A 153 -10.90 38.89 -9.79
C ALA A 153 -10.50 39.35 -11.20
N LEU A 154 -9.78 38.51 -11.95
CA LEU A 154 -9.40 38.80 -13.33
C LEU A 154 -10.64 38.93 -14.25
N ARG A 155 -11.66 38.08 -14.03
CA ARG A 155 -12.93 38.16 -14.78
C ARG A 155 -13.64 39.48 -14.59
N GLU A 156 -13.69 39.98 -13.36
CA GLU A 156 -14.29 41.28 -13.03
C GLU A 156 -13.53 42.44 -13.67
N VAL A 157 -12.19 42.37 -13.71
CA VAL A 157 -11.36 43.37 -14.39
C VAL A 157 -11.61 43.35 -15.90
N LEU A 158 -11.62 42.17 -16.52
CA LEU A 158 -11.89 42.02 -17.95
C LEU A 158 -13.29 42.53 -18.31
N GLN A 159 -14.30 42.27 -17.50
CA GLN A 159 -15.66 42.77 -17.72
C GLN A 159 -15.72 44.30 -17.77
N LYS A 160 -14.92 45.00 -16.94
CA LYS A 160 -14.81 46.47 -16.98
C LYS A 160 -14.07 46.98 -18.23
N LEU A 161 -13.08 46.23 -18.71
CA LEU A 161 -12.34 46.59 -19.94
C LEU A 161 -13.12 46.29 -21.22
N GLU A 162 -14.06 45.34 -21.19
CA GLU A 162 -14.88 44.95 -22.35
C GLU A 162 -15.71 46.13 -22.89
N GLU A 163 -16.12 47.05 -22.00
CA GLU A 163 -16.82 48.28 -22.37
C GLU A 163 -15.94 49.27 -23.18
N ILE A 164 -14.61 49.15 -23.07
CA ILE A 164 -13.65 50.08 -23.67
C ILE A 164 -13.03 49.48 -24.95
N GLU A 165 -12.66 48.19 -24.93
CA GLU A 165 -11.91 47.55 -26.02
C GLU A 165 -12.33 46.08 -26.24
N PRO A 166 -13.56 45.82 -26.74
CA PRO A 166 -14.18 44.48 -26.75
C PRO A 166 -13.42 43.44 -27.58
N ALA A 167 -12.71 43.88 -28.63
CA ALA A 167 -11.95 42.98 -29.50
C ALA A 167 -10.72 42.36 -28.82
N ARG A 168 -10.09 43.06 -27.87
CA ARG A 168 -8.90 42.57 -27.14
C ARG A 168 -9.25 41.74 -25.92
N VAL A 169 -10.42 42.00 -25.32
CA VAL A 169 -10.87 41.31 -24.10
C VAL A 169 -11.41 39.92 -24.40
N LYS A 170 -11.92 39.69 -25.61
CA LYS A 170 -12.52 38.42 -26.01
C LYS A 170 -11.56 37.23 -25.86
N GLU A 171 -10.33 37.34 -26.37
CA GLU A 171 -9.33 36.27 -26.27
C GLU A 171 -8.93 35.98 -24.81
N ALA A 172 -8.73 37.02 -24.00
CA ALA A 172 -8.39 36.88 -22.59
C ALA A 172 -9.53 36.23 -21.78
N ARG A 173 -10.78 36.52 -22.14
CA ARG A 173 -11.97 35.92 -21.52
C ARG A 173 -12.14 34.45 -21.89
N GLU A 174 -11.90 34.09 -23.15
CA GLU A 174 -11.92 32.70 -23.61
C GLU A 174 -10.87 31.85 -22.88
N ALA A 175 -9.65 32.37 -22.74
CA ALA A 175 -8.59 31.69 -21.97
C ALA A 175 -8.94 31.52 -20.47
N LEU A 176 -9.56 32.53 -19.87
CA LEU A 176 -9.99 32.49 -18.47
C LEU A 176 -11.13 31.48 -18.25
N ASP A 177 -12.04 31.36 -19.20
CA ASP A 177 -13.13 30.39 -19.19
C ASP A 177 -12.59 28.96 -19.31
N GLU A 178 -11.55 28.74 -20.13
CA GLU A 178 -10.86 27.45 -20.24
C GLU A 178 -10.15 27.05 -18.93
N ILE A 179 -9.44 27.99 -18.30
CA ILE A 179 -8.79 27.76 -16.98
C ILE A 179 -9.86 27.41 -15.94
N THR A 180 -10.93 28.20 -15.87
CA THR A 180 -12.03 27.96 -14.92
C THR A 180 -12.70 26.62 -15.16
N GLY A 181 -12.93 26.25 -16.43
CA GLY A 181 -13.48 24.95 -16.82
C GLY A 181 -12.56 23.79 -16.45
N THR A 182 -11.24 23.98 -16.53
CA THR A 182 -10.26 22.98 -16.07
C THR A 182 -10.26 22.81 -14.56
N LEU A 183 -10.36 23.90 -13.80
CA LEU A 183 -10.46 23.84 -12.34
C LEU A 183 -11.75 23.15 -11.88
N GLN A 184 -12.86 23.35 -12.60
CA GLN A 184 -14.14 22.69 -12.31
C GLN A 184 -14.16 21.18 -12.58
N ARG A 185 -13.22 20.64 -13.38
CA ARG A 185 -13.06 19.20 -13.57
C ARG A 185 -12.57 18.48 -12.31
N PHE A 186 -11.92 19.20 -11.41
CA PHE A 186 -11.59 18.71 -10.08
C PHE A 186 -12.79 19.00 -9.17
N ASP A 187 -13.43 17.94 -8.68
CA ASP A 187 -14.69 18.04 -7.94
C ASP A 187 -14.44 18.45 -6.49
N PHE A 188 -14.57 19.75 -6.24
CA PHE A 188 -14.60 20.32 -4.89
C PHE A 188 -16.01 20.27 -4.27
N ARG A 189 -17.04 19.91 -5.06
CA ARG A 189 -18.46 20.02 -4.73
C ARG A 189 -19.20 18.70 -4.96
N THR A 190 -18.87 17.66 -4.19
CA THR A 190 -19.86 16.86 -3.44
C THR A 190 -19.18 15.77 -2.61
N ALA A 191 -19.03 16.02 -1.31
CA ALA A 191 -19.12 14.94 -0.33
C ALA A 191 -20.61 14.69 -0.06
N ALA A 192 -21.31 14.09 -1.02
CA ALA A 192 -22.65 13.55 -0.78
C ALA A 192 -22.57 12.02 -0.84
N ALA A 193 -22.80 11.42 0.33
CA ALA A 193 -23.00 9.99 0.55
C ALA A 193 -21.77 9.08 0.37
N GLY A 194 -20.87 9.11 1.36
CA GLY A 194 -20.32 7.84 1.83
C GLY A 194 -21.47 7.07 2.51
N PRO A 195 -21.85 5.85 2.07
CA PRO A 195 -22.80 5.07 2.83
C PRO A 195 -22.12 4.72 4.14
N GLY A 196 -22.64 5.28 5.23
CA GLY A 196 -22.44 4.73 6.55
C GLY A 196 -22.87 3.27 6.49
N ARG A 197 -21.89 2.36 6.44
CA ARG A 197 -22.15 0.97 6.80
C ARG A 197 -21.98 0.89 8.31
N MET A 198 -23.15 0.98 8.95
CA MET A 198 -23.45 0.25 10.18
C MET A 198 -22.98 -1.21 10.07
N SER A 199 -22.69 -1.76 11.25
CA SER A 199 -22.24 -3.12 11.62
C SER A 199 -20.74 -3.35 11.54
#